data_AF-A0A1Q5R8F7-F1
#
_entry.id   AF-A0A1Q5R8F7-F1
#
_cell.length_a   1.000
_cell.length_b   1.000
_cell.length_c   1.000
_cell.angle_alpha   90.00
_cell.angle_beta   90.00
_cell.angle_gamma   90.00
#
_symmetry.space_group_name_H-M   'P 1'
#
loop_
_entity.id
_entity.type
_entity.pdbx_description
1 polymer ?
#
loop_
_entity_poly.entity_id
_entity_poly.type
_entity_poly.pdbx_seq_one_letter_code
_entity_poly.pdbx_strand_id
1 'polypeptide(L)' 'MTNGNQRAMSILRELRAAERELVGKAVVLTDGKAGTIDRVFVDNDHGLRVSIRGHDGRWPISTVKHIEN' A
#
# COMPACT_ATOMS: atom_id res chain seq x y z
N MET A 1 29.27 -1.11 5.07
CA MET A 1 28.02 -0.33 4.84
C MET A 1 27.37 -0.12 6.19
N THR A 2 27.12 1.13 6.58
CA THR A 2 26.42 1.45 7.84
C THR A 2 25.04 0.78 7.85
N ASN A 3 24.65 0.21 9.00
CA ASN A 3 23.38 -0.50 9.21
C ASN A 3 22.16 0.24 8.61
N GLY A 4 22.15 1.59 8.72
CA GLY A 4 21.11 2.44 8.14
C GLY A 4 20.93 2.32 6.62
N ASN A 5 22.01 2.23 5.84
CA ASN A 5 21.92 2.10 4.38
C ASN A 5 21.32 0.76 3.97
N GLN A 6 21.72 -0.32 4.65
CA GLN A 6 21.19 -1.65 4.38
C GLN A 6 19.71 -1.74 4.73
N ARG A 7 19.29 -1.11 5.83
CA ARG A 7 17.87 -1.03 6.22
C ARG A 7 17.05 -0.20 5.24
N ALA A 8 17.55 0.96 4.82
CA ALA A 8 16.87 1.81 3.84
C ALA A 8 16.67 1.10 2.49
N MET A 9 17.70 0.39 2.01
CA MET A 9 17.59 -0.40 0.78
C MET A 9 16.59 -1.56 0.90
N SER A 10 16.49 -2.21 2.06
CA SER A 10 15.49 -3.26 2.29
C SER A 10 14.06 -2.70 2.19
N ILE A 11 13.80 -1.58 2.85
CA ILE A 11 12.49 -0.91 2.81
C ILE A 11 12.14 -0.50 1.37
N LEU A 12 13.09 0.09 0.64
CA LEU A 12 12.86 0.48 -0.74
C LEU A 12 12.52 -0.73 -1.63
N ARG A 13 13.21 -1.86 -1.43
CA ARG A 13 12.95 -3.09 -2.17
C ARG A 13 11.54 -3.63 -1.87
N GLU A 14 11.15 -3.69 -0.60
CA GLU A 14 9.83 -4.15 -0.18
C GLU A 14 8.71 -3.23 -0.68
N LEU A 15 8.92 -1.91 -0.65
CA LEU A 15 7.99 -0.95 -1.23
C LEU A 15 7.79 -1.18 -2.73
N ARG A 16 8.88 -1.41 -3.49
CA ARG A 16 8.78 -1.72 -4.93
C ARG A 16 8.06 -3.04 -5.20
N ALA A 17 8.24 -4.04 -4.35
CA ALA A 17 7.51 -5.30 -4.46
C ALA A 17 6.01 -5.07 -4.22
N ALA A 18 5.65 -4.34 -3.16
CA ALA A 18 4.27 -4.00 -2.86
C ALA A 18 3.60 -3.16 -3.96
N GLU A 19 4.30 -2.19 -4.55
CA GLU A 19 3.78 -1.42 -5.70
C GLU A 19 3.45 -2.32 -6.88
N ARG A 20 4.35 -3.24 -7.26
CA ARG A 20 4.12 -4.18 -8.37
C ARG A 20 2.95 -5.12 -8.09
N GLU A 21 2.78 -5.52 -6.84
CA GLU A 21 1.72 -6.44 -6.45
C GLU A 21 0.35 -5.77 -6.34
N LEU A 22 0.29 -4.55 -5.80
CA LEU A 22 -0.97 -3.95 -5.35
C LEU A 22 -1.54 -2.94 -6.35
N VAL A 23 -0.70 -2.18 -7.05
CA VAL A 23 -1.20 -1.14 -7.98
C VAL A 23 -2.01 -1.79 -9.09
N GLY A 24 -3.21 -1.25 -9.34
CA GLY A 24 -4.15 -1.79 -10.31
C GLY A 24 -5.04 -2.93 -9.80
N LYS A 25 -4.78 -3.50 -8.60
CA LYS A 25 -5.71 -4.44 -7.99
C LYS A 25 -6.99 -3.75 -7.55
N ALA A 26 -8.10 -4.47 -7.71
CA ALA A 26 -9.39 -4.06 -7.17
C ALA A 26 -9.41 -4.27 -5.65
N VAL A 27 -10.10 -3.38 -4.95
CA VAL A 27 -10.33 -3.46 -3.51
C VAL A 27 -11.81 -3.20 -3.21
N VAL A 28 -12.32 -3.82 -2.16
CA VAL A 28 -13.65 -3.56 -1.62
C VAL A 28 -13.49 -2.88 -0.27
N LEU A 29 -14.10 -1.72 -0.13
CA LEU A 29 -14.12 -0.93 1.10
C LEU A 29 -15.16 -1.46 2.08
N THR A 30 -15.01 -1.09 3.35
CA THR A 30 -15.94 -1.51 4.42
C THR A 30 -17.35 -0.94 4.25
N ASP A 31 -17.51 0.13 3.48
CA ASP A 31 -18.82 0.69 3.09
C ASP A 31 -19.41 -0.01 1.84
N GLY A 32 -18.77 -1.08 1.36
CA GLY A 32 -19.22 -1.87 0.21
C GLY A 32 -18.82 -1.29 -1.16
N LYS A 33 -18.13 -0.14 -1.20
CA LYS A 33 -17.66 0.43 -2.48
C LYS A 33 -16.46 -0.32 -3.02
N ALA A 34 -16.43 -0.52 -4.33
CA ALA A 34 -15.26 -1.04 -5.02
C ALA A 34 -14.38 0.10 -5.54
N GLY A 35 -13.07 -0.09 -5.50
CA GLY A 35 -12.10 0.84 -6.05
C GLY A 35 -10.89 0.13 -6.61
N THR A 36 -9.96 0.90 -7.18
CA THR A 36 -8.68 0.38 -7.69
C THR A 36 -7.55 1.08 -6.98
N ILE A 37 -6.56 0.33 -6.51
CA ILE A 37 -5.36 0.91 -5.91
C ILE A 37 -4.60 1.70 -6.99
N ASP A 38 -4.34 2.97 -6.72
CA ASP A 38 -3.61 3.88 -7.62
C ASP A 38 -2.12 3.97 -7.26
N ARG A 39 -1.80 4.07 -5.96
CA ARG A 39 -0.41 4.19 -5.48
C ARG A 39 -0.23 3.52 -4.12
N VAL A 40 1.02 3.13 -3.85
CA VAL A 40 1.50 2.63 -2.56
C VAL A 40 2.59 3.57 -2.04
N PHE A 41 2.62 3.85 -0.74
CA PHE A 41 3.62 4.73 -0.13
C PHE A 41 3.87 4.36 1.33
N VAL A 42 5.03 4.78 1.86
CA VAL A 42 5.38 4.60 3.27
C VAL A 42 5.14 5.90 4.04
N ASP A 43 4.62 5.80 5.27
CA ASP A 43 4.60 6.90 6.23
C ASP A 43 5.12 6.46 7.60
N ASN A 44 5.44 7.44 8.45
CA ASN A 44 6.10 7.22 9.73
C ASN A 44 5.18 6.62 10.81
N ASP A 45 3.87 6.84 10.72
CA ASP A 45 2.90 6.43 11.74
C ASP A 45 2.29 5.05 11.45
N HIS A 46 2.07 4.72 10.18
CA HIS A 46 1.29 3.53 9.78
C HIS A 46 2.07 2.54 8.91
N GLY A 47 3.30 2.84 8.51
CA GLY A 47 4.07 1.98 7.61
C GLY A 47 3.55 2.09 6.18
N LEU A 48 3.00 1.00 5.61
CA LEU A 48 2.55 0.97 4.21
C LEU A 48 1.12 1.50 4.06
N ARG A 49 0.90 2.41 3.12
CA ARG A 49 -0.40 2.98 2.76
C ARG A 49 -0.68 2.88 1.28
N VAL A 50 -1.97 2.87 0.95
CA VAL A 50 -2.47 2.87 -0.42
C VAL A 50 -3.37 4.07 -0.68
N SER A 51 -3.43 4.51 -1.93
CA SER A 51 -4.45 5.43 -2.43
C SER A 51 -5.37 4.69 -3.38
N ILE A 52 -6.64 5.06 -3.40
CA ILE A 52 -7.66 4.44 -4.24
C ILE A 52 -8.11 5.48 -5.27
N ARG A 53 -8.14 5.09 -6.54
CA ARG A 53 -8.51 5.99 -7.64
C ARG A 53 -9.92 6.54 -7.43
N GLY A 54 -10.09 7.86 -7.58
CA GLY A 54 -11.38 8.54 -7.44
C GLY A 54 -11.81 8.79 -6.00
N HIS A 55 -10.97 8.48 -5.00
CA HIS A 55 -11.22 8.77 -3.60
C HIS A 55 -10.29 9.89 -3.12
N ASP A 56 -10.88 11.04 -2.76
CA ASP A 56 -10.13 12.20 -2.26
C ASP A 56 -9.66 12.00 -0.82
N GLY A 57 -8.36 12.17 -0.60
CA GLY A 57 -7.72 12.02 0.70
C GLY A 57 -6.89 10.73 0.81
N ARG A 58 -5.91 10.71 1.70
CA ARG A 58 -5.29 9.46 2.16
C ARG A 58 -6.30 8.77 3.06
N TRP A 59 -7.30 8.10 2.46
CA TRP A 59 -8.37 7.36 3.14
C TRP A 59 -7.82 6.42 4.22
N PRO A 60 -8.63 6.09 5.25
CA PRO A 60 -8.13 5.52 6.49
C PRO A 60 -7.51 4.14 6.30
N ILE A 61 -6.63 3.81 7.25
CA ILE A 61 -5.87 2.57 7.41
C ILE A 61 -6.73 1.38 6.98
N SER A 62 -6.45 0.83 5.80
CA SER A 62 -7.18 -0.31 5.27
C SER A 62 -6.23 -1.49 5.19
N THR A 63 -6.51 -2.52 6.00
CA THR A 63 -5.85 -3.81 5.89
C THR A 63 -6.28 -4.46 4.59
N VAL A 64 -5.34 -4.66 3.66
CA VAL A 64 -5.59 -5.46 2.45
C VAL A 64 -5.74 -6.92 2.90
N LYS A 65 -6.97 -7.43 2.94
CA LYS A 65 -7.22 -8.86 3.12
C LYS A 65 -7.17 -9.55 1.77
N HIS A 66 -6.27 -10.52 1.65
CA HIS A 66 -6.29 -11.46 0.55
C HIS A 66 -7.41 -12.46 0.81
N ILE A 67 -8.40 -12.50 -0.08
CA ILE A 67 -9.41 -13.56 -0.07
C ILE A 67 -8.85 -14.65 -0.98
N GLU A 68 -8.35 -15.72 -0.38
CA GLU A 68 -7.98 -16.94 -1.10
C GLU A 68 -9.27 -17.75 -1.35
N ASN A 69 -9.39 -18.32 -2.56
CA ASN A 69 -10.44 -19.28 -2.91
C ASN A 69 -10.03 -20.70 -2.51
#